data_AF-A0A6I9VYM7-F1
#
_entry.id   AF-A0A6I9VYM7-F1
#
_cell.length_a   1.000
_cell.length_b   1.000
_cell.length_c   1.000
_cell.angle_alpha   90.00
_cell.angle_beta   90.00
_cell.angle_gamma   90.00
#
_symmetry.space_group_name_H-M   'P 1'
#
loop_
_entity.id
_entity.type
_entity.pdbx_description
1 polymer ?
#
loop_
_entity_poly.entity_id
_entity_poly.type
_entity_poly.pdbx_seq_one_letter_code
_entity_poly.pdbx_strand_id
1 'polypeptide(L)'
;MCSGEKYKPSTNSWSHIPDMYNPRSNFAIEVIDDMIFAIGGFNGVTTTYQVECYDEKTNEWYEATDMNICRSALSACVIMGLPNVYDYIHKHRERLMEEKRQKLLAHEVRRSQHQQQQQEQEQMRQISQVGQTIPTPPPLPRINENDHNNNRRR
;
A
#
# COMPACT_ATOMS: atom_id res chain seq x y z
N MET A 1 8.30 15.51 -4.54
CA MET A 1 7.50 15.71 -3.30
C MET A 1 6.05 15.44 -3.66
N CYS A 2 5.31 14.70 -2.84
CA CYS A 2 3.91 14.31 -3.06
C CYS A 2 2.98 14.75 -1.91
N SER A 3 3.45 15.68 -1.07
CA SER A 3 2.72 16.16 0.10
C SER A 3 1.53 17.04 -0.29
N GLY A 4 0.43 16.88 0.45
CA GLY A 4 -0.74 17.73 0.36
C GLY A 4 -1.12 18.34 1.70
N GLU A 5 -1.80 19.48 1.63
CA GLU A 5 -2.36 20.16 2.78
C GLU A 5 -3.73 20.75 2.43
N LYS A 6 -4.63 20.80 3.42
CA LYS A 6 -5.93 21.46 3.30
C LYS A 6 -6.05 22.61 4.30
N TYR A 7 -6.64 23.69 3.84
CA TYR A 7 -6.88 24.88 4.64
C TYR A 7 -8.29 24.87 5.20
N LYS A 8 -8.42 25.13 6.51
CA LYS A 8 -9.70 25.28 7.20
C LYS A 8 -9.94 26.76 7.55
N PRO A 9 -10.83 27.48 6.83
CA PRO A 9 -11.05 28.91 7.06
C PRO A 9 -11.59 29.25 8.46
N SER A 10 -12.43 28.38 9.04
CA SER A 10 -13.04 28.63 10.35
C SER A 10 -12.03 28.68 11.50
N THR A 11 -10.88 28.03 11.34
CA THR A 11 -9.81 27.97 12.34
C THR A 11 -8.52 28.63 11.85
N ASN A 12 -8.53 29.18 10.63
CA ASN A 12 -7.36 29.78 9.97
C ASN A 12 -6.11 28.91 10.08
N SER A 13 -6.25 27.62 9.76
CA SER A 13 -5.19 26.63 9.96
C SER A 13 -5.06 25.68 8.78
N TRP A 14 -3.84 25.26 8.49
CA TRP A 14 -3.54 24.18 7.55
C TRP A 14 -3.41 22.86 8.30
N SER A 15 -3.85 21.78 7.66
CA SER A 15 -3.66 20.41 8.14
C SER A 15 -3.19 19.53 7.00
N HIS A 16 -2.29 18.60 7.30
CA HIS A 16 -1.85 17.61 6.33
C HIS A 16 -3.02 16.75 5.83
N ILE A 17 -3.00 16.42 4.54
CA ILE A 17 -3.76 15.33 3.95
C ILE A 17 -2.77 14.20 3.58
N PRO A 18 -3.24 12.97 3.35
CA PRO A 18 -2.38 11.89 2.89
C PRO A 18 -1.60 12.29 1.65
N ASP A 19 -0.39 11.76 1.54
CA ASP A 19 0.45 11.97 0.36
C ASP A 19 -0.18 11.30 -0.87
N MET A 20 -0.07 11.97 -2.02
CA MET A 20 -0.37 11.37 -3.32
C MET A 20 0.50 10.14 -3.56
N TYR A 21 0.00 9.20 -4.37
CA TYR A 21 0.77 8.01 -4.74
C TYR A 21 1.99 8.34 -5.60
N ASN A 22 1.86 9.33 -6.48
CA ASN A 22 2.92 9.71 -7.38
C ASN A 22 3.32 11.18 -7.13
N PRO A 23 4.61 11.48 -6.87
CA PRO A 23 5.08 12.85 -6.82
C PRO A 23 4.84 13.50 -8.18
N ARG A 24 4.41 14.76 -8.18
CA ARG A 24 4.09 15.49 -9.41
C ARG A 24 4.27 16.99 -9.23
N SER A 25 4.69 17.68 -10.28
CA SER A 25 4.63 19.13 -10.45
C SER A 25 3.95 19.48 -11.78
N ASN A 26 3.54 20.74 -11.98
CA ASN A 26 2.92 21.22 -13.22
C ASN A 26 1.71 20.38 -13.69
N PHE A 27 0.93 19.85 -12.75
CA PHE A 27 -0.29 19.09 -12.98
C PHE A 27 -1.52 20.00 -12.93
N ALA A 28 -2.64 19.53 -13.48
CA ALA A 28 -3.95 20.17 -13.31
C ALA A 28 -4.68 19.61 -12.09
N ILE A 29 -5.50 20.44 -11.44
CA ILE A 29 -6.35 20.03 -10.32
C ILE A 29 -7.80 20.46 -10.57
N GLU A 30 -8.76 19.57 -10.32
CA GLU A 30 -10.20 19.87 -10.47
C GLU A 30 -11.05 19.12 -9.46
N VAL A 31 -12.24 19.65 -9.15
CA VAL A 31 -13.22 18.97 -8.30
C VAL A 31 -14.28 18.31 -9.19
N ILE A 32 -14.39 16.98 -9.09
CA ILE A 32 -15.35 16.17 -9.85
C ILE A 32 -16.01 15.19 -8.87
N ASP A 33 -17.34 15.17 -8.83
CA ASP A 33 -18.12 14.27 -7.96
C ASP A 33 -17.67 14.30 -6.48
N ASP A 34 -17.49 15.51 -5.92
CA ASP A 34 -17.01 15.76 -4.55
C ASP A 34 -15.58 15.25 -4.24
N MET A 35 -14.81 14.85 -5.25
CA MET A 35 -13.41 14.42 -5.11
C MET A 35 -12.46 15.38 -5.82
N ILE A 36 -11.23 15.46 -5.34
CA ILE A 36 -10.17 16.29 -5.94
C ILE A 36 -9.34 15.43 -6.89
N PHE A 37 -9.33 15.74 -8.18
CA PHE A 37 -8.54 15.03 -9.18
C PHE A 37 -7.23 15.75 -9.46
N ALA A 38 -6.10 15.03 -9.35
CA ALA A 38 -4.78 15.47 -9.77
C ALA A 38 -4.42 14.81 -11.12
N ILE A 39 -4.28 15.63 -12.16
CA ILE A 39 -4.26 15.20 -13.57
C ILE A 39 -2.91 15.50 -14.21
N GLY A 40 -2.19 14.45 -14.62
CA GLY A 40 -0.92 14.57 -15.33
C GLY A 40 0.20 15.20 -14.50
N GLY A 41 1.08 15.95 -15.17
CA GLY A 41 2.21 16.66 -14.57
C GLY A 41 3.58 16.05 -14.90
N PHE A 42 4.57 16.36 -14.09
CA PHE A 42 5.94 15.85 -14.18
C PHE A 42 6.35 15.19 -12.87
N ASN A 43 6.75 13.93 -12.91
CA ASN A 43 7.00 13.13 -11.69
C ASN A 43 8.44 13.20 -11.15
N GLY A 44 9.26 14.11 -11.70
CA GLY A 44 10.69 14.20 -11.41
C GLY A 44 11.57 13.50 -12.45
N VAL A 45 10.99 12.62 -13.27
CA VAL A 45 11.72 11.89 -14.33
C VAL A 45 11.09 12.15 -15.69
N THR A 46 9.77 11.99 -15.80
CA THR A 46 9.04 12.13 -17.07
C THR A 46 7.72 12.88 -16.89
N THR A 47 7.19 13.36 -18.02
CA THR A 47 5.80 13.84 -18.05
C THR A 47 4.88 12.63 -17.90
N THR A 48 3.95 12.70 -16.95
CA THR A 48 3.01 11.62 -16.66
C THR A 48 1.64 11.86 -17.28
N TYR A 49 0.97 10.78 -17.64
CA TYR A 49 -0.45 10.77 -18.02
C TYR A 49 -1.36 10.38 -16.86
N GLN A 50 -0.78 10.02 -15.71
CA GLN A 50 -1.50 9.40 -14.62
C GLN A 50 -2.44 10.37 -13.92
N VAL A 51 -3.59 9.85 -13.51
CA VAL A 51 -4.60 10.60 -12.76
C VAL A 51 -4.88 9.88 -11.44
N GLU A 52 -4.90 10.64 -10.36
CA GLU A 52 -5.33 10.17 -9.03
C GLU A 52 -6.36 11.13 -8.46
N CYS A 53 -7.25 10.63 -7.61
CA CYS A 53 -8.29 11.44 -6.97
C CYS A 53 -8.29 11.25 -5.46
N TYR A 54 -8.47 12.34 -4.73
CA TYR A 54 -8.61 12.37 -3.28
C TYR A 54 -10.08 12.46 -2.89
N ASP A 55 -10.52 11.54 -2.03
CA ASP A 55 -11.82 11.59 -1.36
C ASP A 55 -11.64 12.05 0.08
N GLU A 56 -12.20 13.21 0.42
CA GLU A 56 -12.16 13.77 1.77
C GLU A 56 -12.96 12.91 2.77
N LYS A 57 -13.97 12.15 2.33
CA LYS A 57 -14.83 11.33 3.20
C LYS A 57 -14.06 10.13 3.76
N THR A 58 -13.26 9.48 2.91
CA THR A 58 -12.39 8.37 3.32
C THR A 58 -11.01 8.85 3.75
N ASN A 59 -10.65 10.09 3.40
CA ASN A 59 -9.33 10.66 3.58
C ASN A 59 -8.25 9.77 2.95
N GLU A 60 -8.44 9.42 1.68
CA GLU A 60 -7.55 8.57 0.89
C GLU A 60 -7.43 9.09 -0.55
N TRP A 61 -6.29 8.79 -1.17
CA TRP A 61 -6.12 8.90 -2.62
C TRP A 61 -6.49 7.59 -3.30
N TYR A 62 -7.00 7.66 -4.51
CA TYR A 62 -7.33 6.52 -5.36
C TYR A 62 -6.78 6.73 -6.78
N GLU A 63 -6.47 5.64 -7.47
CA GLU A 63 -6.16 5.70 -8.89
C GLU A 63 -7.42 6.03 -9.70
N ALA A 64 -7.35 7.06 -10.53
CA ALA A 64 -8.41 7.41 -11.48
C ALA A 64 -8.10 6.86 -12.88
N THR A 65 -8.96 7.14 -13.86
CA THR A 65 -8.65 6.78 -15.25
C THR A 65 -7.60 7.71 -15.82
N ASP A 66 -6.54 7.12 -16.36
CA ASP A 66 -5.40 7.84 -16.93
C ASP A 66 -5.76 8.59 -18.21
N MET A 67 -5.00 9.64 -18.51
CA MET A 67 -5.07 10.30 -19.81
C MET A 67 -4.44 9.42 -20.91
N ASN A 68 -4.87 9.61 -22.15
CA ASN A 68 -4.26 8.93 -23.31
C ASN A 68 -2.90 9.52 -23.71
N ILE A 69 -2.56 10.70 -23.22
CA ILE A 69 -1.36 11.46 -23.62
C ILE A 69 -0.70 12.04 -22.37
N CYS A 70 0.62 11.92 -22.26
CA CYS A 70 1.42 12.61 -21.24
C CYS A 70 1.28 14.13 -21.40
N ARG A 71 0.88 14.83 -20.34
CA ARG A 71 0.77 16.29 -20.34
C ARG A 71 1.34 16.88 -19.05
N SER A 72 2.11 17.95 -19.17
CA SER A 72 2.57 18.81 -18.07
C SER A 72 2.33 20.27 -18.44
N ALA A 73 2.36 21.16 -17.44
CA ALA A 73 2.04 22.57 -17.60
C ALA A 73 0.65 22.79 -18.23
N LEU A 74 -0.30 21.96 -17.82
CA LEU A 74 -1.69 21.97 -18.29
C LEU A 74 -2.63 22.70 -17.32
N SER A 75 -3.78 23.09 -17.86
CA SER A 75 -4.96 23.51 -17.09
C SER A 75 -6.11 22.56 -17.47
N ALA A 76 -7.02 22.35 -16.52
CA ALA A 76 -8.26 21.64 -16.74
C ALA A 76 -9.43 22.58 -16.41
N CYS A 77 -10.64 22.15 -16.77
CA CYS A 77 -11.88 22.75 -16.32
C CYS A 77 -12.99 21.71 -16.42
N VAL A 78 -14.01 21.83 -15.57
CA VAL A 78 -15.18 20.97 -15.58
C VAL A 78 -16.30 21.65 -16.37
N ILE A 79 -16.78 20.99 -17.43
CA ILE A 79 -17.92 21.47 -18.24
C ILE A 79 -19.12 20.57 -17.93
N MET A 80 -20.19 21.18 -17.41
CA MET A 80 -21.43 20.48 -17.10
C MET A 80 -22.38 20.46 -18.30
N GLY A 81 -23.14 19.38 -18.45
CA GLY A 81 -24.27 19.31 -19.38
C GLY A 81 -23.92 19.38 -20.87
N LEU A 82 -22.72 18.92 -21.27
CA LEU A 82 -22.33 18.82 -22.68
C LEU A 82 -23.31 17.93 -23.46
N PRO A 83 -24.09 18.47 -24.43
CA PRO A 83 -25.09 17.69 -25.16
C PRO A 83 -24.50 16.51 -25.93
N ASN A 84 -23.24 16.61 -26.33
CA ASN A 84 -22.51 15.61 -27.10
C ASN A 84 -21.39 14.94 -26.29
N VAL A 85 -21.56 14.78 -24.97
CA VAL A 85 -20.56 14.15 -24.09
C VAL A 85 -20.08 12.78 -24.61
N TYR A 86 -20.97 12.02 -25.26
CA TYR A 86 -20.65 10.72 -25.86
C TYR A 86 -19.57 10.76 -26.94
N ASP A 87 -19.38 11.90 -27.63
CA ASP A 87 -18.32 12.06 -28.63
C ASP A 87 -16.92 12.11 -27.97
N TYR A 88 -16.87 12.50 -26.69
CA TYR A 88 -15.64 12.68 -25.92
C TYR A 88 -15.36 11.51 -24.96
N ILE A 89 -16.35 10.64 -24.73
CA ILE A 89 -16.17 9.42 -23.94
C ILE A 89 -15.51 8.35 -24.85
N HIS A 90 -14.54 7.62 -24.30
CA HIS A 90 -13.92 6.51 -25.01
C HIS A 90 -14.98 5.50 -25.49
N LYS A 91 -15.01 5.21 -26.80
CA LYS A 91 -16.07 4.40 -27.46
C LYS A 91 -16.34 3.04 -26.81
N HIS A 92 -15.34 2.48 -26.12
CA HIS A 92 -15.43 1.22 -25.39
C HIS A 92 -15.08 1.40 -23.91
N ARG A 93 -15.57 2.47 -23.28
CA ARG A 93 -15.37 2.78 -21.86
C ARG A 93 -15.59 1.54 -20.97
N GLU A 94 -16.71 0.85 -21.13
CA GLU A 94 -17.04 -0.32 -20.29
C GLU A 94 -15.99 -1.43 -20.39
N ARG A 95 -15.54 -1.73 -21.62
CA ARG A 95 -14.46 -2.71 -21.84
C ARG A 95 -13.14 -2.24 -21.23
N LEU A 96 -12.78 -0.97 -21.41
CA LEU A 96 -11.56 -0.40 -20.82
C LEU A 96 -11.59 -0.48 -19.29
N MET A 97 -12.72 -0.14 -18.68
CA MET A 97 -12.91 -0.19 -17.23
C MET A 97 -12.86 -1.63 -16.70
N GLU A 98 -13.46 -2.58 -17.40
CA GLU A 98 -13.40 -4.00 -17.03
C GLU A 98 -11.98 -4.56 -17.18
N GLU A 99 -11.26 -4.22 -18.26
CA GLU A 99 -9.84 -4.60 -18.42
C GLU A 99 -8.97 -4.00 -17.30
N LYS A 100 -9.20 -2.74 -16.90
CA LYS A 100 -8.48 -2.10 -15.77
C LYS A 100 -8.81 -2.78 -14.45
N ARG A 101 -10.09 -3.09 -14.19
CA ARG A 101 -10.55 -3.82 -13.00
C ARG A 101 -9.91 -5.19 -12.89
N GLN A 102 -9.87 -5.96 -14.00
CA GLN A 102 -9.22 -7.27 -14.04
C GLN A 102 -7.71 -7.17 -13.74
N LYS A 103 -7.03 -6.16 -14.27
CA LYS A 103 -5.61 -5.92 -13.97
C LYS A 103 -5.36 -5.59 -12.49
N LEU A 104 -6.22 -4.76 -11.89
CA LEU A 104 -6.14 -4.42 -10.46
C LEU A 104 -6.34 -5.66 -9.59
N LEU A 105 -7.40 -6.44 -9.84
CA LEU A 105 -7.66 -7.70 -9.13
C LEU A 105 -6.49 -8.70 -9.29
N ALA A 106 -5.94 -8.82 -10.50
CA ALA A 106 -4.79 -9.70 -10.75
C ALA A 106 -3.51 -9.21 -10.04
N HIS A 107 -3.33 -7.91 -9.85
CA HIS A 107 -2.22 -7.36 -9.07
C HIS A 107 -2.40 -7.65 -7.57
N GLU A 108 -3.60 -7.45 -7.04
CA GLU A 108 -3.93 -7.73 -5.64
C GLU A 108 -3.76 -9.21 -5.30
N VAL A 109 -4.30 -10.11 -6.13
CA VAL A 109 -4.15 -11.56 -5.97
C VAL A 109 -2.67 -11.97 -5.94
N ARG A 110 -1.85 -11.42 -6.84
CA ARG A 110 -0.40 -11.68 -6.84
C ARG A 110 0.29 -11.21 -5.57
N ARG A 111 -0.09 -10.03 -5.05
CA ARG A 111 0.43 -9.50 -3.79
C ARG A 111 0.06 -10.39 -2.61
N SER A 112 -1.20 -10.84 -2.51
CA SER A 112 -1.67 -11.73 -1.45
C SER A 112 -0.98 -13.10 -1.50
N GLN A 113 -0.82 -13.70 -2.68
CA GLN A 113 -0.09 -14.96 -2.85
C GLN A 113 1.37 -14.85 -2.40
N HIS A 114 2.03 -13.74 -2.77
CA HIS A 114 3.41 -13.51 -2.35
C HIS A 114 3.53 -13.37 -0.83
N GLN A 115 2.60 -12.66 -0.20
CA GLN A 115 2.57 -12.50 1.26
C GLN A 115 2.31 -13.84 1.98
N GLN A 116 1.39 -14.66 1.45
CA GLN A 116 1.12 -15.99 2.00
C GLN A 116 2.33 -16.91 1.88
N GLN A 117 3.00 -16.93 0.72
CA GLN A 117 4.23 -17.73 0.54
C GLN A 117 5.34 -17.29 1.50
N GLN A 118 5.51 -15.99 1.74
CA GLN A 118 6.47 -15.49 2.72
C GLN A 118 6.13 -15.97 4.14
N GLN A 119 4.86 -15.89 4.54
CA GLN A 119 4.40 -16.39 5.85
C GLN A 119 4.63 -17.91 6.00
N GLU A 120 4.32 -18.70 4.98
CA GLU A 120 4.55 -20.15 4.99
C GLU A 120 6.04 -20.50 5.06
N GLN A 121 6.90 -19.76 4.34
CA GLN A 121 8.36 -19.92 4.42
C GLN A 121 8.89 -19.56 5.81
N GLU A 122 8.40 -18.49 6.43
CA GLU A 122 8.75 -18.11 7.80
C GLU A 122 8.30 -19.17 8.81
N GLN A 123 7.08 -19.69 8.67
CA GLN A 123 6.55 -20.74 9.54
C GLN A 123 7.37 -22.03 9.43
N MET A 124 7.74 -22.47 8.21
CA MET A 124 8.61 -23.63 8.00
C MET A 124 10.01 -23.45 8.61
N ARG A 125 10.58 -22.24 8.51
CA ARG A 125 11.87 -21.92 9.15
C ARG A 125 11.78 -22.05 10.67
N GLN A 126 10.69 -21.55 11.29
CA GLN A 126 10.48 -21.66 12.73
C GLN A 126 10.31 -23.13 13.18
N ILE A 127 9.51 -23.93 12.45
CA ILE A 127 9.32 -25.37 12.76
C ILE A 127 10.65 -26.14 12.69
N SER A 128 11.49 -25.88 11.68
CA SER A 128 12.80 -26.53 11.55
C SER A 128 13.76 -26.18 12.70
N GLN A 129 13.65 -24.99 13.30
CA GLN A 129 14.46 -24.60 14.45
C GLN A 129 14.01 -25.30 15.74
N VAL A 130 12.70 -25.52 15.91
CA VAL A 130 12.12 -26.23 17.05
C VAL A 130 12.43 -27.74 17.01
N GLY A 131 12.51 -28.34 15.81
CA GLY A 131 12.81 -29.77 15.63
C GLY A 131 14.26 -30.19 15.96
N GLN A 132 15.17 -29.26 16.25
CA GLN A 132 16.58 -29.57 16.58
C GLN A 132 16.90 -29.62 18.08
N THR A 133 15.93 -29.38 18.97
CA THR A 133 16.16 -29.51 20.42
C THR A 133 15.95 -30.96 20.87
N ILE A 134 17.00 -31.78 20.81
CA ILE A 134 17.05 -33.04 21.56
C ILE A 134 17.15 -32.66 23.05
N PRO A 135 16.24 -33.08 23.95
CA PRO A 135 16.39 -32.81 25.36
C PRO A 135 17.64 -33.53 25.87
N THR A 136 18.62 -32.78 26.36
CA THR A 136 19.77 -33.34 27.06
C THR A 136 19.28 -34.15 28.25
N PRO A 137 19.69 -35.42 28.43
CA PRO A 137 19.29 -36.20 29.59
C PRO A 137 19.77 -35.49 30.87
N PRO A 138 18.98 -35.53 31.95
CA PRO A 138 19.33 -34.86 33.20
C PRO A 138 20.68 -35.38 33.73
N PRO A 139 21.51 -34.50 34.32
CA PRO A 139 22.81 -34.91 34.84
C PRO A 139 22.63 -35.97 35.94
N LEU A 140 23.42 -37.04 35.87
CA LEU A 140 23.43 -38.09 36.90
C LEU A 140 23.77 -37.48 38.28
N PRO A 141 23.14 -37.94 39.37
CA PRO A 141 23.45 -37.45 40.71
C PRO A 141 24.93 -37.69 41.04
N ARG A 142 25.62 -36.64 41.53
CA ARG A 142 26.97 -36.79 42.06
C ARG A 142 26.92 -37.69 43.29
N ILE A 143 27.61 -38.83 43.24
CA ILE A 143 27.89 -39.63 44.43
C ILE A 143 28.89 -38.82 45.25
N ASN A 144 28.43 -38.23 46.36
CA ASN A 144 29.33 -37.68 47.36
C ASN A 144 29.97 -38.86 48.10
N GLU A 145 31.22 -39.17 47.76
CA GLU A 145 32.13 -39.86 48.67
C GLU A 145 32.39 -38.94 49.85
N ASN A 146 31.60 -39.08 50.91
CA ASN A 146 31.97 -38.82 52.30
C ASN A 146 30.71 -38.98 53.17
N ASP A 147 30.43 -40.23 53.57
CA ASP A 147 29.83 -40.47 54.87
C ASP A 147 30.22 -41.85 55.43
N HIS A 148 31.10 -41.78 56.42
CA HIS A 148 31.07 -42.56 57.65
C HIS A 148 31.30 -44.07 57.56
N ASN A 149 32.59 -44.40 57.46
CA ASN A 149 33.21 -45.49 58.18
C ASN A 149 33.04 -45.28 59.70
N ASN A 150 31.92 -45.73 60.27
CA ASN A 150 31.83 -45.96 61.72
C ASN A 150 30.85 -47.08 62.04
N ASN A 151 31.31 -48.32 61.92
CA ASN A 151 30.73 -49.44 62.66
C ASN A 151 31.75 -50.60 62.82
N ARG A 152 32.66 -50.46 63.79
CA ARG A 152 33.29 -51.60 64.48
C ARG A 152 32.87 -51.56 65.96
N ARG A 153 31.79 -52.31 66.23
CA ARG A 153 31.59 -53.28 67.33
C ARG A 153 32.03 -52.91 68.77
N ARG A 154 31.03 -53.08 69.64
CA ARG A 154 31.02 -53.42 71.09
C ARG A 154 31.04 -52.26 72.08
#